data_AF-A0A2K9J7L2-F1
#
_entry.id   AF-A0A2K9J7L2-F1
#
_cell.length_a   1.000
_cell.length_b   1.000
_cell.length_c   1.000
_cell.angle_alpha   90.00
_cell.angle_beta   90.00
_cell.angle_gamma   90.00
#
_symmetry.space_group_name_H-M   'P 1'
#
loop_
_entity.id
_entity.type
_entity.pdbx_description
1 polymer ?
#
loop_
_entity_poly.entity_id
_entity_poly.type
_entity_poly.pdbx_seq_one_letter_code
_entity_poly.pdbx_strand_id
1 'polypeptide(L)' 'MHKKMNVTQALFAGGFVGFILSIYYFFVPDFSYKGLVGIVVSALAAFVGALIAFQWISGNEN' A
#
# COMPACT_ATOMS: atom_id res chain seq x y z
N MET A 1 -21.91 -5.13 7.37
CA MET A 1 -20.85 -6.15 7.48
C MET A 1 -19.54 -5.46 7.86
N HIS A 2 -19.20 -5.39 9.16
CA HIS A 2 -17.89 -4.89 9.61
C HIS A 2 -16.88 -6.03 9.47
N LYS A 3 -16.30 -6.18 8.28
CA LYS A 3 -15.20 -7.13 8.09
C LYS A 3 -13.98 -6.53 8.81
N LYS A 4 -13.68 -7.01 10.01
CA LYS A 4 -12.49 -6.60 10.76
C LYS A 4 -11.28 -6.88 9.88
N MET A 5 -10.54 -5.84 9.51
CA MET A 5 -9.28 -6.00 8.79
C MET A 5 -8.35 -6.81 9.69
N ASN A 6 -7.97 -7.99 9.24
CA ASN A 6 -7.15 -8.90 10.04
C ASN A 6 -5.75 -8.28 10.20
N VAL A 7 -5.07 -8.51 11.32
CA VAL A 7 -3.76 -7.88 11.61
C VAL A 7 -2.75 -8.20 10.50
N THR A 8 -2.82 -9.41 9.94
CA THR A 8 -2.03 -9.86 8.80
C THR A 8 -2.29 -9.03 7.52
N GLN A 9 -3.56 -8.65 7.25
CA GLN A 9 -3.90 -7.77 6.12
C GLN A 9 -3.31 -6.37 6.31
N ALA A 10 -3.40 -5.84 7.54
CA ALA A 10 -2.85 -4.53 7.88
C ALA A 10 -1.32 -4.49 7.74
N LEU A 11 -0.64 -5.52 8.24
CA LEU A 11 0.81 -5.65 8.14
C LEU A 11 1.28 -5.82 6.69
N PHE A 12 0.56 -6.63 5.89
CA PHE A 12 0.88 -6.79 4.47
C PHE A 12 0.70 -5.48 3.70
N ALA A 13 -0.43 -4.79 3.89
CA ALA A 13 -0.70 -3.51 3.24
C ALA A 13 0.33 -2.44 3.65
N GLY A 14 0.66 -2.34 4.95
CA GLY A 14 1.67 -1.42 5.44
C GLY A 14 3.07 -1.70 4.88
N GLY A 15 3.48 -2.98 4.85
CA GLY A 15 4.76 -3.39 4.27
C GLY A 15 4.83 -3.13 2.76
N PHE A 16 3.75 -3.40 2.04
CA PHE A 16 3.64 -3.12 0.61
C PHE A 16 3.78 -1.63 0.30
N VAL A 17 3.08 -0.77 1.05
CA VAL A 17 3.19 0.69 0.90
C VAL A 17 4.62 1.15 1.19
N GLY A 18 5.22 0.70 2.30
CA GLY A 18 6.58 1.05 2.66
C GLY A 18 7.62 0.63 1.61
N PHE A 19 7.44 -0.53 0.98
CA PHE A 19 8.29 -1.01 -0.10
C PHE A 19 8.18 -0.13 -1.36
N ILE A 20 6.96 0.18 -1.82
CA ILE A 20 6.73 1.07 -2.96
C ILE A 20 7.30 2.47 -2.69
N LEU A 21 7.10 3.00 -1.48
CA LEU A 21 7.64 4.30 -1.09
C LEU A 21 9.16 4.32 -1.08
N SER A 22 9.79 3.23 -0.62
CA SER A 22 11.25 3.09 -0.62
C SER A 22 11.81 3.06 -2.04
N ILE A 23 11.18 2.32 -2.95
CA ILE A 23 11.56 2.32 -4.37
C ILE A 23 11.39 3.72 -4.97
N TYR A 24 10.26 4.37 -4.71
CA TYR A 24 9.99 5.71 -5.20
C TYR A 24 11.06 6.70 -4.75
N TYR A 25 11.39 6.73 -3.45
CA TYR A 25 12.42 7.65 -2.94
C TYR A 25 13.83 7.34 -3.45
N PHE A 26 14.15 6.06 -3.71
CA PHE A 26 15.46 5.63 -4.15
C PHE A 26 15.69 5.81 -5.65
N PHE A 27 14.71 5.44 -6.49
CA PHE A 27 14.86 5.45 -7.95
C PHE A 27 14.43 6.78 -8.60
N VAL A 28 13.52 7.52 -7.98
CA VAL A 28 12.99 8.75 -8.60
C VAL A 28 13.94 9.91 -8.27
N PRO A 29 14.54 10.57 -9.28
CA PRO A 29 15.41 11.72 -9.06
C PRO A 29 14.65 12.88 -8.40
N ASP A 30 15.35 13.74 -7.66
CA ASP A 30 14.73 14.88 -7.00
C ASP A 30 14.23 15.94 -7.99
N PHE A 31 12.95 16.29 -7.88
CA PHE A 31 12.30 17.38 -8.62
C PHE A 31 11.30 18.10 -7.72
N SER A 32 10.92 19.34 -8.07
CA SER A 32 10.12 20.23 -7.21
C SER A 32 8.79 19.65 -6.72
N TYR A 33 8.22 18.67 -7.43
CA TYR A 33 6.94 18.02 -7.08
C TYR A 33 7.10 16.60 -6.55
N LYS A 34 8.33 16.13 -6.26
CA LYS A 34 8.61 14.75 -5.82
C LYS A 34 7.84 14.38 -4.55
N GLY A 35 7.68 15.32 -3.62
CA GLY A 35 6.86 15.09 -2.41
C GLY A 35 5.37 14.90 -2.72
N LEU A 36 4.82 15.74 -3.60
CA LEU A 36 3.40 15.70 -3.97
C LEU A 36 3.07 14.40 -4.74
N VAL A 37 3.95 14.01 -5.67
CA VAL A 37 3.86 12.73 -6.37
C VAL A 37 4.04 11.55 -5.40
N GLY A 38 4.94 11.66 -4.41
CA GLY A 38 5.12 10.64 -3.38
C GLY A 38 3.87 10.41 -2.53
N ILE A 39 3.12 11.46 -2.20
CA ILE A 39 1.83 11.36 -1.49
C ILE A 39 0.79 10.63 -2.35
N VAL A 40 0.69 10.98 -3.63
CA VAL A 40 -0.25 10.33 -4.57
C VAL A 40 0.10 8.85 -4.76
N VAL A 41 1.39 8.54 -4.93
CA VAL A 41 1.90 7.16 -5.06
C VAL A 41 1.65 6.37 -3.77
N SER A 42 1.85 6.98 -2.61
CA SER A 42 1.54 6.36 -1.30
C SER A 42 0.06 6.00 -1.17
N ALA A 43 -0.83 6.95 -1.51
CA ALA A 43 -2.28 6.75 -1.44
C ALA A 43 -2.74 5.65 -2.40
N LEU A 44 -2.21 5.62 -3.63
CA LEU A 44 -2.47 4.57 -4.60
C LEU A 44 -1.95 3.21 -4.12
N ALA A 45 -0.72 3.16 -3.58
CA ALA A 45 -0.15 1.93 -3.04
C ALA A 45 -0.96 1.40 -1.85
N ALA A 46 -1.45 2.28 -0.97
CA ALA A 46 -2.28 1.89 0.16
C ALA A 46 -3.63 1.34 -0.30
N PHE A 47 -4.24 1.98 -1.30
CA PHE A 47 -5.50 1.53 -1.88
C PHE A 47 -5.37 0.17 -2.56
N VAL A 48 -4.34 -0.01 -3.40
CA VAL A 48 -4.05 -1.28 -4.09
C VAL A 48 -3.67 -2.37 -3.08
N GLY A 49 -2.80 -2.05 -2.11
CA GLY A 49 -2.41 -2.98 -1.05
C GLY A 49 -3.60 -3.43 -0.20
N ALA A 50 -4.53 -2.52 0.11
CA ALA A 50 -5.78 -2.85 0.77
C ALA A 50 -6.68 -3.73 -0.09
N LEU A 51 -6.85 -3.41 -1.39
CA LEU A 51 -7.65 -4.24 -2.30
C LEU A 51 -7.10 -5.66 -2.45
N ILE A 52 -5.78 -5.80 -2.59
CA ILE A 52 -5.11 -7.10 -2.63
C ILE A 52 -5.32 -7.82 -1.30
N ALA A 53 -5.07 -7.15 -0.17
CA ALA A 53 -5.29 -7.75 1.14
C ALA A 53 -6.75 -8.21 1.32
N PHE A 54 -7.72 -7.41 0.86
CA PHE A 54 -9.14 -7.75 0.90
C PHE A 54 -9.51 -8.89 -0.04
N GLN A 55 -8.99 -8.97 -1.27
CA GLN A 55 -9.31 -10.08 -2.18
C GLN A 55 -8.59 -11.38 -1.80
N TRP A 56 -7.29 -11.29 -1.49
CA TRP A 56 -6.42 -12.45 -1.31
C TRP A 56 -6.59 -13.09 0.06
N ILE A 57 -6.64 -12.30 1.14
CA ILE A 57 -6.76 -12.85 2.50
C ILE A 57 -8.23 -13.18 2.82
N SER A 58 -9.21 -12.45 2.29
CA SER A 58 -10.62 -12.84 2.43
C SER A 58 -10.97 -14.11 1.67
N GLY A 59 -10.26 -14.41 0.58
CA GLY A 59 -10.51 -15.61 -0.23
C GLY A 59 -9.98 -16.89 0.42
N ASN A 60 -9.05 -16.75 1.37
CA ASN A 60 -8.41 -17.87 2.08
C ASN A 60 -9.17 -18.31 3.35
N GLU A 61 -10.37 -17.75 3.61
CA GLU A 61 -11.27 -18.13 4.72
C GLU A 61 -12.50 -18.95 4.27
N ASN A 62 -12.56 -19.38 3.00
CA ASN A 62 -13.55 -20.35 2.49
C ASN A 62 -12.87 -21.67 2.12
#